data_AF-A0A951XKG3-F1
#
_entry.id   AF-A0A951XKG3-F1
#
_cell.length_a   1.000
_cell.length_b   1.000
_cell.length_c   1.000
_cell.angle_alpha   90.00
_cell.angle_beta   90.00
_cell.angle_gamma   90.00
#
_symmetry.space_group_name_H-M   'P 1'
#
loop_
_entity.id
_entity.type
_entity.pdbx_description
1 polymer ?
#
loop_
_entity_poly.entity_id
_entity_poly.type
_entity_poly.pdbx_seq_one_letter_code
_entity_poly.pdbx_strand_id
1 'polypeptide(L)'
;MATKRRRGDTWEFVVKRRGVLDRPVYFTFRDEAEGDAYCARLEALLDRGVVPDELRRQTGGVVTISDAIDAYQNARVVKPSDEAILRIQRVRLGSARVSALDYAWVERWVQVMKREQALAPSTIRHHVGALARCLDWLARKHPDRFPGNPLRLLPKGYASYNEHDVIAVRAAGDEAPEDEARDRRLLPGEEDAIRRILAGEKPAGRQRALALNDGAALGLLFDLALETSMRLSEMYTLVWGQVDFAGRTIYLDRTKNGSKRQVPLTSVALRLLSEYRPEPERAGLVFPWWDGRQTQLSRQRTTSRLSRQFARIFDAAGCADLRFHDLRHEAISRLYERTTLESTVIRKIVGHMSAKAHDRYLNLRASTVAERLW
;
A
#
# COMPACT_ATOMS: atom_id res chain seq x y z
N MET A 1 29.64 -14.82 47.46
CA MET A 1 29.32 -16.19 47.85
C MET A 1 27.82 -16.37 47.80
N ALA A 2 27.39 -17.37 47.06
CA ALA A 2 25.99 -17.75 46.93
C ALA A 2 25.41 -18.08 48.30
N THR A 3 24.17 -17.68 48.54
CA THR A 3 23.44 -18.07 49.76
C THR A 3 22.57 -19.28 49.44
N LYS A 4 22.60 -20.31 50.28
CA LYS A 4 21.79 -21.52 50.08
C LYS A 4 20.80 -21.74 51.23
N ARG A 5 19.66 -22.34 50.92
CA ARG A 5 18.67 -22.78 51.91
C ARG A 5 18.02 -24.08 51.46
N ARG A 6 17.68 -24.94 52.42
CA ARG A 6 16.92 -26.18 52.16
C ARG A 6 15.42 -25.87 52.07
N ARG A 7 14.76 -26.39 51.03
CA ARG A 7 13.31 -26.32 50.78
C ARG A 7 12.78 -27.70 50.43
N GLY A 8 12.19 -28.38 51.41
CA GLY A 8 11.76 -29.77 51.27
C GLY A 8 12.93 -30.69 50.90
N ASP A 9 12.78 -31.42 49.80
CA ASP A 9 13.78 -32.35 49.24
C ASP A 9 14.74 -31.67 48.25
N THR A 10 14.80 -30.34 48.24
CA THR A 10 15.66 -29.57 47.33
C THR A 10 16.44 -28.48 48.06
N TRP A 11 17.52 -28.04 47.43
CA TRP A 11 18.38 -26.95 47.85
C TRP A 11 18.21 -25.78 46.90
N GLU A 12 17.85 -24.62 47.45
CA GLU A 12 17.72 -23.38 46.68
C GLU A 12 18.95 -22.51 46.93
N PHE A 13 19.61 -22.10 45.86
CA PHE A 13 20.78 -21.24 45.84
C PHE A 13 20.41 -19.87 45.28
N VAL A 14 20.95 -18.81 45.88
CA VAL A 14 20.75 -17.42 45.47
C VAL A 14 22.10 -16.78 45.23
N VAL A 15 22.36 -16.42 43.97
CA VAL A 15 23.58 -15.72 43.54
C VAL A 15 23.25 -14.25 43.32
N LYS A 16 23.97 -13.37 44.02
CA LYS A 16 23.82 -11.91 43.92
C LYS A 16 25.18 -11.30 43.57
N ARG A 17 25.24 -10.50 42.50
CA ARG A 17 26.47 -9.80 42.11
C ARG A 17 26.17 -8.38 41.65
N ARG A 18 26.19 -7.43 42.59
CA ARG A 18 25.91 -6.02 42.31
C ARG A 18 26.89 -5.48 41.27
N GLY A 19 26.38 -4.85 40.22
CA GLY A 19 27.20 -4.30 39.12
C GLY A 19 27.58 -5.28 38.01
N VAL A 20 27.34 -6.59 38.19
CA VAL A 20 27.60 -7.62 37.17
C VAL A 20 26.29 -8.33 36.76
N LEU A 21 25.40 -8.61 37.71
CA LEU A 21 24.07 -9.16 37.48
C LEU A 21 23.00 -8.08 37.71
N ASP A 22 22.05 -7.96 36.77
CA ASP A 22 20.91 -7.02 36.86
C ASP A 22 19.89 -7.37 37.96
N ARG A 23 19.89 -8.62 38.41
CA ARG A 23 19.04 -9.14 39.50
C ARG A 23 19.67 -10.35 40.17
N PRO A 24 19.25 -10.71 41.39
CA PRO A 24 19.56 -12.02 41.96
C PRO A 24 19.09 -13.15 41.05
N VAL A 25 19.92 -14.18 40.89
CA VAL A 25 19.58 -15.42 40.16
C VAL A 25 19.38 -16.53 41.18
N TYR A 26 18.38 -17.37 40.93
CA TYR A 26 17.97 -18.46 41.79
C TYR A 26 18.16 -19.78 41.06
N PHE A 27 18.75 -20.77 41.73
CA PHE A 27 18.91 -22.12 41.21
C PHE A 27 18.37 -23.12 42.24
N THR A 28 17.88 -24.26 41.77
CA THR A 28 17.36 -25.30 42.64
C THR A 28 17.95 -26.64 42.23
N PHE A 29 18.54 -27.35 43.18
CA PHE A 29 19.18 -28.65 42.99
C PHE A 29 18.60 -29.66 43.98
N ARG A 30 18.62 -30.95 43.63
CA ARG A 30 18.27 -32.02 44.58
C ARG A 30 19.45 -32.34 45.49
N ASP A 31 20.65 -32.34 44.93
CA ASP A 31 21.89 -32.56 45.64
C ASP A 31 22.57 -31.24 46.03
N GLU A 32 23.05 -31.15 47.27
CA GLU A 32 23.69 -29.95 47.80
C GLU A 32 25.07 -29.70 47.18
N ALA A 33 25.86 -30.78 47.02
CA ALA A 33 27.23 -30.69 46.52
C ALA A 33 27.25 -30.31 45.03
N GLU A 34 26.29 -30.80 44.24
CA GLU A 34 26.08 -30.37 42.87
C GLU A 34 25.81 -28.86 42.78
N GLY A 35 24.90 -28.36 43.62
CA GLY A 35 24.56 -26.94 43.68
C GLY A 35 25.72 -26.07 44.12
N ASP A 36 26.48 -26.49 45.13
CA ASP A 36 27.70 -25.80 45.59
C ASP A 36 28.74 -25.73 44.45
N ALA A 37 28.98 -26.84 43.76
CA ALA A 37 29.95 -26.89 42.66
C ALA A 37 29.52 -26.02 41.47
N TYR A 38 28.22 -26.00 41.14
CA TYR A 38 27.69 -25.14 40.09
C TYR A 38 27.82 -23.65 40.45
N CYS A 39 27.40 -23.26 41.66
CA CYS A 39 27.48 -21.88 42.12
C CYS A 39 28.92 -21.38 42.22
N ALA A 40 29.86 -22.22 42.66
CA ALA A 40 31.28 -21.87 42.70
C ALA A 40 31.84 -21.56 41.30
N ARG A 41 31.52 -22.39 40.29
CA ARG A 41 31.92 -22.13 38.89
C ARG A 41 31.30 -20.85 38.35
N LEU A 42 30.01 -20.63 38.62
CA LEU A 42 29.31 -19.43 38.19
C LEU A 42 29.89 -18.16 38.83
N GLU A 43 30.14 -18.18 40.15
CA GLU A 43 30.73 -17.04 40.84
C GLU A 43 32.13 -16.72 40.32
N ALA A 44 32.96 -17.72 39.99
CA ALA A 44 34.28 -17.51 39.38
C ALA A 44 34.22 -16.85 37.99
N LEU A 45 33.16 -17.12 37.20
CA LEU A 45 32.92 -16.41 35.94
C LEU A 45 32.50 -14.96 36.19
N LEU A 46 31.57 -14.75 37.12
CA LEU A 46 31.08 -13.42 37.50
C LEU A 46 32.18 -12.54 38.12
N ASP A 47 33.11 -13.13 38.87
CA ASP A 47 34.30 -12.46 39.43
C ASP A 47 35.18 -11.85 38.33
N ARG A 48 35.22 -12.49 37.16
CA ARG A 48 35.94 -12.03 35.97
C ARG A 48 35.11 -11.10 35.09
N GLY A 49 33.91 -10.71 35.54
CA GLY A 49 32.96 -9.91 34.76
C GLY A 49 32.29 -10.68 33.61
N VAL A 50 32.47 -12.00 33.54
CA VAL A 50 31.86 -12.84 32.50
C VAL A 50 30.49 -13.31 32.99
N VAL A 51 29.44 -12.77 32.39
CA VAL A 51 28.05 -13.21 32.63
C VAL A 51 27.66 -14.23 31.56
N PRO A 52 27.37 -15.50 31.92
CA PRO A 52 26.82 -16.48 30.99
C PRO A 52 25.57 -15.95 30.29
N ASP A 53 25.41 -16.26 29.01
CA ASP A 53 24.34 -15.70 28.18
C ASP A 53 22.94 -16.05 28.71
N GLU A 54 22.79 -17.20 29.37
CA GLU A 54 21.54 -17.65 29.99
C GLU A 54 21.09 -16.76 31.16
N LEU A 55 22.04 -16.04 31.79
CA LEU A 55 21.80 -15.21 32.97
C LEU A 55 21.70 -13.72 32.65
N ARG A 56 22.03 -13.32 31.43
CA ARG A 56 21.83 -11.96 30.94
C ARG A 56 20.34 -11.71 30.84
N ARG A 57 19.84 -10.75 31.61
CA ARG A 57 18.44 -10.34 31.55
C ARG A 57 18.22 -9.69 30.17
N GLN A 58 17.32 -10.22 29.36
CA GLN A 58 16.84 -9.57 28.13
C GLN A 58 15.91 -8.38 28.48
N THR A 59 16.42 -7.40 29.23
CA THR A 59 15.62 -6.25 29.68
C THR A 59 15.60 -5.20 28.58
N GLY A 60 14.42 -4.90 28.03
CA GLY A 60 14.21 -3.77 27.10
C GLY A 60 14.43 -4.08 25.61
N GLY A 61 14.00 -5.26 25.14
CA GLY A 61 14.14 -5.67 23.74
C GLY A 61 12.81 -5.75 22.98
N VAL A 62 12.87 -5.62 21.66
CA VAL A 62 11.79 -6.04 20.76
C VAL A 62 11.59 -7.56 20.91
N VAL A 63 10.52 -8.00 21.57
CA VAL A 63 10.21 -9.41 21.82
C VAL A 63 9.12 -9.92 20.88
N THR A 64 8.11 -9.08 20.64
CA THR A 64 6.92 -9.40 19.85
C THR A 64 6.87 -8.62 18.54
N ILE A 65 5.98 -9.03 17.63
CA ILE A 65 5.70 -8.26 16.41
C ILE A 65 5.17 -6.86 16.77
N SER A 66 4.37 -6.70 17.84
CA SER A 66 3.92 -5.37 18.27
C SER A 66 5.10 -4.49 18.66
N ASP A 67 6.04 -5.01 19.46
CA ASP A 67 7.24 -4.26 19.86
C ASP A 67 8.08 -3.88 18.64
N ALA A 68 8.17 -4.78 17.66
CA ALA A 68 8.92 -4.56 16.42
C ALA A 68 8.33 -3.43 15.60
N ILE A 69 7.00 -3.43 15.44
CA ILE A 69 6.27 -2.40 14.71
C ILE A 69 6.43 -1.04 15.40
N ASP A 70 6.30 -0.99 16.72
CA ASP A 70 6.42 0.26 17.48
C ASP A 70 7.84 0.83 17.40
N ALA A 71 8.85 -0.02 17.61
CA ALA A 71 10.24 0.38 17.49
C ALA A 71 10.56 0.85 16.06
N TYR A 72 10.02 0.18 15.04
CA TYR A 72 10.17 0.56 13.64
C TYR A 72 9.53 1.91 13.33
N GLN A 73 8.30 2.16 13.78
CA GLN A 73 7.57 3.41 13.55
C GLN A 73 8.20 4.59 14.29
N ASN A 74 8.71 4.37 15.50
CA ASN A 74 9.41 5.40 16.27
C ASN A 74 10.78 5.75 15.68
N ALA A 75 11.47 4.78 15.06
CA ALA A 75 12.81 4.97 14.54
C ALA A 75 12.85 5.59 13.12
N ARG A 76 11.74 5.65 12.38
CA ARG A 76 11.73 6.15 11.00
C ARG A 76 10.36 6.60 10.52
N VAL A 77 10.38 7.49 9.53
CA VAL A 77 9.19 7.85 8.76
C VAL A 77 8.72 6.64 7.93
N VAL A 78 7.54 6.14 8.25
CA VAL A 78 6.89 5.04 7.52
C VAL A 78 5.90 5.62 6.52
N LYS A 79 5.81 5.03 5.31
CA LYS A 79 4.81 5.45 4.34
C LYS A 79 3.41 5.23 4.94
N PRO A 80 2.48 6.19 4.82
CA PRO A 80 1.16 6.04 5.44
C PRO A 80 0.35 4.80 4.98
N SER A 81 0.62 4.29 3.77
CA SER A 81 0.02 3.03 3.29
C SER A 81 0.56 1.82 4.05
N ASP A 82 1.86 1.79 4.31
CA ASP A 82 2.49 0.76 5.12
C ASP A 82 2.05 0.89 6.58
N GLU A 83 1.95 2.11 7.10
CA GLU A 83 1.48 2.39 8.48
C GLU A 83 0.07 1.83 8.73
N ALA A 84 -0.86 2.05 7.81
CA ALA A 84 -2.21 1.51 7.90
C ALA A 84 -2.21 -0.04 7.94
N ILE A 85 -1.35 -0.67 7.13
CA ILE A 85 -1.20 -2.14 7.09
C ILE A 85 -0.55 -2.67 8.36
N LEU A 86 0.50 -2.01 8.85
CA LEU A 86 1.20 -2.37 10.08
C LEU A 86 0.28 -2.23 11.29
N ARG A 87 -0.60 -1.23 11.33
CA ARG A 87 -1.63 -1.12 12.38
C ARG A 87 -2.57 -2.34 12.38
N ILE A 88 -2.98 -2.83 11.21
CA ILE A 88 -3.78 -4.06 11.10
C ILE A 88 -2.95 -5.27 11.59
N GLN A 89 -1.67 -5.35 11.21
CA GLN A 89 -0.81 -6.46 11.64
C GLN A 89 -0.53 -6.45 13.13
N ARG A 90 -0.41 -5.26 13.73
CA ARG A 90 -0.25 -5.12 15.18
C ARG A 90 -1.42 -5.74 15.94
N VAL A 91 -2.65 -5.54 15.47
CA VAL A 91 -3.83 -6.15 16.09
C VAL A 91 -3.86 -7.67 15.86
N ARG A 92 -3.55 -8.13 14.64
CA ARG A 92 -3.71 -9.54 14.25
C ARG A 92 -2.56 -10.45 14.70
N LEU A 93 -1.33 -9.95 14.68
CA LEU A 93 -0.10 -10.71 14.86
C LEU A 93 0.73 -10.21 16.04
N GLY A 94 0.28 -9.16 16.73
CA GLY A 94 1.10 -8.40 17.68
C GLY A 94 1.65 -9.23 18.84
N SER A 95 0.96 -10.29 19.25
CA SER A 95 1.40 -11.20 20.31
C SER A 95 2.43 -12.23 19.87
N ALA A 96 2.64 -12.44 18.57
CA ALA A 96 3.60 -13.41 18.07
C ALA A 96 5.03 -12.96 18.42
N ARG A 97 5.82 -13.90 18.95
CA ARG A 97 7.23 -13.65 19.30
C ARG A 97 8.08 -13.60 18.03
N VAL A 98 8.94 -12.58 17.93
CA VAL A 98 9.82 -12.43 16.76
C VAL A 98 10.80 -13.61 16.65
N SER A 99 11.25 -14.16 17.78
CA SER A 99 12.11 -15.36 17.83
C SER A 99 11.44 -16.64 17.32
N ALA A 100 10.10 -16.68 17.25
CA ALA A 100 9.36 -17.82 16.75
C ALA A 100 9.01 -17.70 15.26
N LEU A 101 9.43 -16.62 14.59
CA LEU A 101 9.17 -16.42 13.17
C LEU A 101 10.17 -17.25 12.36
N ASP A 102 9.69 -18.37 11.84
CA ASP A 102 10.38 -19.20 10.87
C ASP A 102 9.63 -19.22 9.53
N TYR A 103 10.15 -19.99 8.58
CA TYR A 103 9.52 -20.16 7.26
C TYR A 103 8.09 -20.74 7.38
N ALA A 104 7.90 -21.74 8.25
CA ALA A 104 6.62 -22.41 8.43
C ALA A 104 5.55 -21.46 9.01
N TRP A 105 5.93 -20.59 9.95
CA TRP A 105 5.05 -19.55 10.48
C TRP A 105 4.61 -18.59 9.38
N VAL A 106 5.55 -18.17 8.54
CA VAL A 106 5.29 -17.25 7.43
C VAL A 106 4.36 -17.88 6.39
N GLU A 107 4.58 -19.14 6.02
CA GLU A 107 3.69 -19.85 5.10
C GLU A 107 2.27 -19.99 5.67
N ARG A 108 2.15 -20.38 6.95
CA ARG A 108 0.85 -20.43 7.64
C ARG A 108 0.17 -19.07 7.62
N TRP A 109 0.90 -17.99 7.87
CA TRP A 109 0.35 -16.64 7.82
C TRP A 109 -0.19 -16.28 6.42
N VAL A 110 0.54 -16.64 5.36
CA VAL A 110 0.06 -16.48 3.97
C VAL A 110 -1.17 -17.35 3.70
N GLN A 111 -1.19 -18.60 4.17
CA GLN A 111 -2.34 -19.48 4.03
C GLN A 111 -3.59 -18.94 4.73
N VAL A 112 -3.46 -18.39 5.94
CA VAL A 112 -4.55 -17.73 6.66
C VAL A 112 -5.11 -16.57 5.83
N MET A 113 -4.24 -15.72 5.26
CA MET A 113 -4.68 -14.61 4.41
C MET A 113 -5.41 -15.09 3.13
N LYS A 114 -5.07 -16.28 2.62
CA LYS A 114 -5.70 -16.84 1.43
C LYS A 114 -7.01 -17.55 1.75
N ARG A 115 -6.97 -18.50 2.67
CA ARG A 115 -8.03 -19.49 2.90
C ARG A 115 -9.10 -18.99 3.86
N GLU A 116 -8.72 -18.18 4.84
CA GLU A 116 -9.66 -17.70 5.87
C GLU A 116 -10.13 -16.26 5.61
N GLN A 117 -9.31 -15.46 4.93
CA GLN A 117 -9.60 -14.04 4.67
C GLN A 117 -9.89 -13.74 3.21
N ALA A 118 -9.74 -14.73 2.32
CA ALA A 118 -9.95 -14.60 0.88
C ALA A 118 -9.34 -13.31 0.30
N LEU A 119 -8.12 -12.95 0.72
CA LEU A 119 -7.50 -11.69 0.30
C LEU A 119 -6.97 -11.80 -1.13
N ALA A 120 -7.17 -10.74 -1.92
CA ALA A 120 -6.60 -10.66 -3.26
C ALA A 120 -5.06 -10.79 -3.22
N PRO A 121 -4.43 -11.42 -4.23
CA PRO A 121 -2.98 -11.62 -4.25
C PRO A 121 -2.18 -10.32 -4.12
N SER A 122 -2.66 -9.22 -4.69
CA SER A 122 -2.06 -7.89 -4.54
C SER A 122 -2.11 -7.37 -3.10
N THR A 123 -3.21 -7.61 -2.39
CA THR A 123 -3.39 -7.28 -0.97
C THR A 123 -2.43 -8.09 -0.10
N ILE A 124 -2.34 -9.40 -0.31
CA ILE A 124 -1.39 -10.29 0.38
C ILE A 124 0.05 -9.77 0.23
N ARG A 125 0.44 -9.41 -1.00
CA ARG A 125 1.77 -8.83 -1.28
C ARG A 125 2.02 -7.52 -0.52
N HIS A 126 1.00 -6.68 -0.34
CA HIS A 126 1.13 -5.45 0.46
C HIS A 126 1.30 -5.75 1.95
N HIS A 127 0.54 -6.71 2.50
CA HIS A 127 0.67 -7.16 3.90
C HIS A 127 2.09 -7.71 4.18
N VAL A 128 2.53 -8.68 3.38
CA VAL A 128 3.86 -9.27 3.48
C VAL A 128 4.94 -8.19 3.30
N GLY A 129 4.81 -7.33 2.29
CA GLY A 129 5.81 -6.29 2.02
C GLY A 129 5.95 -5.24 3.12
N ALA A 130 4.85 -4.84 3.78
CA ALA A 130 4.88 -3.90 4.90
C ALA A 130 5.60 -4.51 6.11
N LEU A 131 5.19 -5.73 6.52
CA LEU A 131 5.82 -6.42 7.66
C LEU A 131 7.28 -6.79 7.35
N ALA A 132 7.60 -7.21 6.12
CA ALA A 132 8.97 -7.53 5.73
C ALA A 132 9.91 -6.34 5.89
N ARG A 133 9.50 -5.11 5.54
CA ARG A 133 10.34 -3.91 5.74
C ARG A 133 10.57 -3.60 7.21
N CYS A 134 9.58 -3.86 8.07
CA CYS A 134 9.70 -3.76 9.52
C CYS A 134 10.72 -4.79 10.05
N LEU A 135 10.57 -6.06 9.67
CA LEU A 135 11.44 -7.14 10.10
C LEU A 135 12.87 -7.04 9.52
N ASP A 136 13.06 -6.50 8.31
CA ASP A 136 14.38 -6.20 7.77
C ASP A 136 15.11 -5.15 8.60
N TRP A 137 14.38 -4.15 9.12
CA TRP A 137 14.96 -3.13 10.01
C TRP A 137 15.32 -3.74 11.36
N LEU A 138 14.45 -4.60 11.90
CA LEU A 138 14.71 -5.34 13.12
C LEU A 138 15.96 -6.22 13.00
N ALA A 139 16.07 -7.00 11.92
CA ALA A 139 17.23 -7.86 11.67
C ALA A 139 18.54 -7.08 11.60
N ARG A 140 18.52 -5.87 11.00
CA ARG A 140 19.70 -4.99 10.94
C ARG A 140 20.06 -4.34 12.27
N LYS A 141 19.08 -4.09 13.14
CA LYS A 141 19.31 -3.44 14.44
C LYS A 141 19.62 -4.43 15.55
N HIS A 142 19.11 -5.65 15.43
CA HIS A 142 19.24 -6.71 16.44
C HIS A 142 19.59 -8.06 15.76
N PRO A 143 20.71 -8.14 15.02
CA PRO A 143 21.09 -9.36 14.29
C PRO A 143 21.37 -10.55 15.21
N ASP A 144 21.76 -10.29 16.46
CA ASP A 144 21.93 -11.27 17.53
C ASP A 144 20.61 -11.96 17.94
N ARG A 145 19.48 -11.27 17.77
CA ARG A 145 18.15 -11.75 18.21
C ARG A 145 17.28 -12.20 17.05
N PHE A 146 17.46 -11.57 15.91
CA PHE A 146 16.68 -11.82 14.71
C PHE A 146 17.62 -11.87 13.51
N PRO A 147 18.30 -13.01 13.32
CA PRO A 147 19.42 -13.12 12.37
C PRO A 147 18.99 -12.98 10.91
N GLY A 148 17.71 -13.23 10.60
CA GLY A 148 17.18 -13.13 9.25
C GLY A 148 15.68 -12.96 9.22
N ASN A 149 15.20 -12.35 8.13
CA ASN A 149 13.78 -12.15 7.91
C ASN A 149 13.19 -13.32 7.11
N PRO A 150 12.38 -14.21 7.71
CA PRO A 150 11.81 -15.37 7.02
C PRO A 150 10.82 -14.97 5.91
N LEU A 151 10.23 -13.75 5.95
CA LEU A 151 9.37 -13.23 4.88
C LEU A 151 10.12 -13.07 3.54
N ARG A 152 11.46 -12.98 3.58
CA ARG A 152 12.30 -12.90 2.38
C ARG A 152 12.57 -14.26 1.73
N LEU A 153 12.23 -15.35 2.41
CA LEU A 153 12.40 -16.72 1.91
C LEU A 153 11.16 -17.25 1.18
N LEU A 154 10.05 -16.50 1.18
CA LEU A 154 8.83 -16.87 0.47
C LEU A 154 9.09 -17.09 -1.03
N PRO A 155 8.55 -18.16 -1.64
CA PRO A 155 8.77 -18.45 -3.06
C PRO A 155 8.09 -17.40 -3.95
N LYS A 156 8.53 -17.31 -5.20
CA LYS A 156 7.82 -16.49 -6.20
C LYS A 156 6.39 -17.00 -6.33
N GLY A 157 5.43 -16.08 -6.41
CA GLY A 157 4.02 -16.45 -6.53
C GLY A 157 3.36 -16.91 -5.22
N TYR A 158 3.98 -16.72 -4.05
CA TYR A 158 3.40 -17.10 -2.75
C TYR A 158 1.95 -16.59 -2.52
N ALA A 159 1.59 -15.47 -3.14
CA ALA A 159 0.27 -14.86 -3.02
C ALA A 159 -0.78 -15.43 -3.99
N SER A 160 -0.38 -16.19 -5.01
CA SER A 160 -1.28 -16.80 -5.99
C SER A 160 -1.96 -18.04 -5.40
N TYR A 161 -3.24 -18.25 -5.69
CA TYR A 161 -4.02 -19.39 -5.20
C TYR A 161 -3.72 -20.64 -6.02
N ASN A 162 -3.42 -21.76 -5.35
CA ASN A 162 -3.38 -23.08 -5.99
C ASN A 162 -4.73 -23.80 -5.83
N GLU A 163 -4.86 -24.99 -6.42
CA GLU A 163 -6.11 -25.78 -6.38
C GLU A 163 -6.60 -26.03 -4.94
N HIS A 164 -5.71 -26.38 -4.02
CA HIS A 164 -6.06 -26.60 -2.61
C HIS A 164 -6.57 -25.34 -1.93
N ASP A 165 -5.97 -24.18 -2.23
CA ASP A 165 -6.43 -22.90 -1.69
C ASP A 165 -7.81 -22.55 -2.21
N VAL A 166 -8.07 -22.75 -3.51
CA VAL A 166 -9.38 -22.51 -4.13
C VAL A 166 -10.46 -23.39 -3.51
N ILE A 167 -10.18 -24.69 -3.31
CA ILE A 167 -11.09 -25.62 -2.65
C ILE A 167 -11.39 -25.16 -1.22
N ALA A 168 -10.37 -24.76 -0.45
CA ALA A 168 -10.55 -24.31 0.92
C ALA A 168 -11.40 -23.03 1.02
N VAL A 169 -11.17 -22.06 0.13
CA VAL A 169 -11.96 -20.81 0.09
C VAL A 169 -13.42 -21.09 -0.28
N ARG A 170 -13.65 -21.93 -1.30
CA ARG A 170 -15.01 -22.34 -1.71
C ARG A 170 -15.74 -23.09 -0.61
N ALA A 171 -15.04 -23.95 0.13
CA ALA A 171 -15.61 -24.67 1.27
C ALA A 171 -16.03 -23.72 2.41
N ALA A 172 -15.37 -22.56 2.54
CA ALA A 172 -15.75 -21.50 3.49
C ALA A 172 -16.91 -20.61 2.99
N GLY A 173 -17.41 -20.84 1.76
CA GLY A 173 -18.49 -20.05 1.15
C GLY A 173 -18.03 -18.80 0.39
N ASP A 174 -16.73 -18.64 0.19
CA ASP A 174 -16.13 -17.50 -0.52
C ASP A 174 -15.66 -17.90 -1.93
N GLU A 175 -15.38 -16.90 -2.78
CA GLU A 175 -14.72 -17.09 -4.08
C GLU A 175 -13.24 -16.68 -3.99
N ALA A 176 -12.35 -17.53 -4.52
CA ALA A 176 -10.92 -17.25 -4.54
C ALA A 176 -10.63 -16.05 -5.46
N PRO A 177 -10.06 -14.94 -4.97
CA PRO A 177 -9.83 -13.79 -5.80
C PRO A 177 -8.67 -14.00 -6.77
N GLU A 178 -8.88 -13.60 -8.02
CA GLU A 178 -7.84 -13.58 -9.04
C GLU A 178 -7.12 -12.23 -9.10
N ASP A 179 -5.84 -12.24 -9.46
CA ASP A 179 -5.06 -11.02 -9.69
C ASP A 179 -5.23 -10.57 -11.14
N GLU A 180 -6.43 -10.13 -11.51
CA GLU A 180 -6.69 -9.65 -12.86
C GLU A 180 -6.09 -8.26 -13.08
N ALA A 181 -5.18 -8.17 -14.06
CA ALA A 181 -4.72 -6.89 -14.57
C ALA A 181 -5.82 -6.27 -15.44
N ARG A 182 -6.56 -5.31 -14.87
CA ARG A 182 -7.63 -4.62 -15.60
C ARG A 182 -7.10 -3.82 -16.78
N ASP A 183 -7.59 -4.14 -17.98
CA ASP A 183 -7.21 -3.57 -19.27
C ASP A 183 -8.36 -2.84 -20.00
N ARG A 184 -9.49 -2.65 -19.30
CA ARG A 184 -10.70 -2.03 -19.82
C ARG A 184 -10.44 -0.65 -20.46
N ARG A 185 -10.87 -0.50 -21.71
CA ARG A 185 -10.88 0.74 -22.51
C ARG A 185 -12.28 1.08 -22.98
N LEU A 186 -12.58 2.36 -23.24
CA LEU A 186 -13.89 2.80 -23.75
C LEU A 186 -14.27 2.06 -25.05
N LEU A 187 -15.44 1.41 -25.06
CA LEU A 187 -16.01 0.77 -26.25
C LEU A 187 -16.66 1.83 -27.16
N PRO A 188 -16.88 1.52 -28.45
CA PRO A 188 -17.58 2.43 -29.36
C PRO A 188 -18.93 2.88 -28.80
N GLY A 189 -19.21 4.19 -28.84
CA GLY A 189 -20.45 4.80 -28.35
C GLY A 189 -20.53 5.03 -26.84
N GLU A 190 -19.66 4.43 -26.03
CA GLU A 190 -19.67 4.65 -24.57
C GLU A 190 -19.30 6.09 -24.19
N GLU A 191 -18.32 6.68 -24.88
CA GLU A 191 -17.95 8.09 -24.64
C GLU A 191 -19.14 9.03 -24.84
N ASP A 192 -19.88 8.86 -25.95
CA ASP A 192 -21.05 9.67 -26.27
C ASP A 192 -22.20 9.42 -25.29
N ALA A 193 -22.42 8.16 -24.90
CA ALA A 193 -23.39 7.82 -23.87
C ALA A 193 -23.07 8.49 -22.53
N ILE A 194 -21.80 8.46 -22.10
CA ILE A 194 -21.35 9.12 -20.87
C ILE A 194 -21.55 10.64 -20.95
N ARG A 195 -21.19 11.26 -22.08
CA ARG A 195 -21.38 12.70 -22.31
C ARG A 195 -22.85 13.11 -22.25
N ARG A 196 -23.76 12.30 -22.81
CA ARG A 196 -25.22 12.52 -22.70
C ARG A 196 -25.72 12.48 -21.26
N ILE A 197 -25.29 11.50 -20.48
CA ILE A 197 -25.62 11.44 -19.05
C ILE A 197 -25.07 12.66 -18.28
N LEU A 198 -23.82 13.07 -18.56
CA LEU A 198 -23.21 14.25 -17.96
C LEU A 198 -23.94 15.55 -18.33
N ALA A 199 -24.51 15.62 -19.54
CA ALA A 199 -25.36 16.71 -20.00
C ALA A 199 -26.79 16.69 -19.40
N GLY A 200 -27.11 15.71 -18.56
CA GLY A 200 -28.40 15.61 -17.88
C GLY A 200 -29.45 14.77 -18.61
N GLU A 201 -29.05 14.02 -19.65
CA GLU A 201 -29.97 13.10 -20.32
C GLU A 201 -30.50 12.03 -19.36
N LYS A 202 -31.78 11.70 -19.51
CA LYS A 202 -32.42 10.64 -18.74
C LYS A 202 -31.90 9.28 -19.19
N PRO A 203 -31.33 8.46 -18.29
CA PRO A 203 -30.90 7.10 -18.64
C PRO A 203 -32.06 6.23 -19.10
N ALA A 204 -31.81 5.34 -20.05
CA ALA A 204 -32.77 4.32 -20.46
C ALA A 204 -33.19 3.45 -19.24
N GLY A 205 -34.48 3.14 -19.13
CA GLY A 205 -35.00 2.34 -18.02
C GLY A 205 -35.09 3.07 -16.66
N ARG A 206 -34.75 4.36 -16.57
CA ARG A 206 -34.92 5.16 -15.34
C ARG A 206 -36.04 6.18 -15.46
N GLN A 207 -36.72 6.42 -14.34
CA GLN A 207 -37.83 7.38 -14.26
C GLN A 207 -37.37 8.85 -14.38
N ARG A 208 -36.12 9.16 -13.99
CA ARG A 208 -35.57 10.52 -13.99
C ARG A 208 -34.07 10.53 -14.31
N ALA A 209 -33.59 11.69 -14.75
CA ALA A 209 -32.16 11.94 -14.92
C ALA A 209 -31.41 11.83 -13.58
N LEU A 210 -30.11 11.58 -13.65
CA LEU A 210 -29.26 11.59 -12.46
C LEU A 210 -29.15 13.03 -11.93
N ALA A 211 -29.34 13.20 -10.61
CA ALA A 211 -29.02 14.45 -9.95
C ALA A 211 -27.49 14.60 -9.88
N LEU A 212 -26.94 15.40 -10.79
CA LEU A 212 -25.51 15.70 -10.89
C LEU A 212 -25.23 17.07 -10.29
N ASN A 213 -24.90 17.10 -9.00
CA ASN A 213 -24.33 18.30 -8.39
C ASN A 213 -23.00 18.63 -9.10
N ASP A 214 -22.82 19.90 -9.47
CA ASP A 214 -21.64 20.38 -10.19
C ASP A 214 -21.46 19.72 -11.58
N GLY A 215 -22.55 19.53 -12.34
CA GLY A 215 -22.55 18.86 -13.65
C GLY A 215 -21.47 19.35 -14.62
N ALA A 216 -21.30 20.68 -14.75
CA ALA A 216 -20.24 21.27 -15.58
C ALA A 216 -18.83 20.86 -15.11
N ALA A 217 -18.59 20.83 -13.80
CA ALA A 217 -17.32 20.42 -13.22
C ALA A 217 -17.05 18.92 -13.47
N LEU A 218 -18.09 18.07 -13.40
CA LEU A 218 -17.97 16.64 -13.71
C LEU A 218 -17.65 16.40 -15.18
N GLY A 219 -18.30 17.15 -16.08
CA GLY A 219 -18.03 17.14 -17.51
C GLY A 219 -16.57 17.48 -17.81
N LEU A 220 -16.10 18.62 -17.29
CA LEU A 220 -14.69 19.02 -17.44
C LEU A 220 -13.73 17.99 -16.85
N LEU A 221 -14.04 17.41 -15.67
CA LEU A 221 -13.18 16.41 -15.04
C LEU A 221 -13.07 15.13 -15.88
N PHE A 222 -14.16 14.71 -16.53
CA PHE A 222 -14.17 13.58 -17.46
C PHE A 222 -13.27 13.86 -18.68
N ASP A 223 -13.41 15.03 -19.27
CA ASP A 223 -12.64 15.44 -20.45
C ASP A 223 -11.15 15.58 -20.15
N LEU A 224 -10.80 16.24 -19.04
CA LEU A 224 -9.41 16.31 -18.62
C LEU A 224 -8.80 14.93 -18.38
N ALA A 225 -9.56 13.96 -17.89
CA ALA A 225 -9.06 12.60 -17.70
C ALA A 225 -8.63 11.97 -19.03
N LEU A 226 -9.44 12.14 -20.08
CA LEU A 226 -9.19 11.61 -21.43
C LEU A 226 -8.07 12.35 -22.18
N GLU A 227 -7.94 13.65 -21.95
CA GLU A 227 -7.02 14.50 -22.71
C GLU A 227 -5.62 14.62 -22.07
N THR A 228 -5.51 14.49 -20.75
CA THR A 228 -4.25 14.77 -20.03
C THR A 228 -3.59 13.53 -19.43
N SER A 229 -4.32 12.42 -19.35
CA SER A 229 -3.95 11.22 -18.58
C SER A 229 -3.73 11.44 -17.09
N MET A 230 -4.01 12.61 -16.50
CA MET A 230 -3.74 12.91 -15.10
C MET A 230 -4.45 11.94 -14.14
N ARG A 231 -3.87 11.71 -12.95
CA ARG A 231 -4.56 10.92 -11.92
C ARG A 231 -5.75 11.73 -11.40
N LEU A 232 -6.84 11.06 -11.00
CA LEU A 232 -8.03 11.72 -10.42
C LEU A 232 -7.67 12.74 -9.33
N SER A 233 -6.78 12.37 -8.41
CA SER A 233 -6.33 13.28 -7.35
C SER A 233 -5.39 14.40 -7.78
N GLU A 234 -4.79 14.33 -8.96
CA GLU A 234 -4.04 15.45 -9.54
C GLU A 234 -5.01 16.46 -10.16
N MET A 235 -6.14 15.98 -10.70
CA MET A 235 -7.16 16.84 -11.32
C MET A 235 -8.00 17.57 -10.28
N TYR A 236 -8.65 16.87 -9.33
CA TYR A 236 -9.56 17.57 -8.41
C TYR A 236 -8.86 18.50 -7.39
N THR A 237 -7.54 18.39 -7.23
CA THR A 237 -6.74 19.31 -6.39
C THR A 237 -6.05 20.40 -7.21
N LEU A 238 -6.30 20.45 -8.53
CA LEU A 238 -5.68 21.43 -9.42
C LEU A 238 -6.10 22.84 -9.02
N VAL A 239 -5.14 23.76 -8.98
CA VAL A 239 -5.40 25.20 -8.83
C VAL A 239 -5.12 25.94 -10.13
N TRP A 240 -5.82 27.05 -10.37
CA TRP A 240 -5.66 27.84 -11.59
C TRP A 240 -4.21 28.30 -11.83
N GLY A 241 -3.48 28.63 -10.76
CA GLY A 241 -2.06 28.99 -10.85
C GLY A 241 -1.11 27.86 -11.30
N GLN A 242 -1.59 26.62 -11.43
CA GLN A 242 -0.83 25.53 -12.04
C GLN A 242 -1.04 25.43 -13.56
N VAL A 243 -2.02 26.14 -14.12
CA VAL A 243 -2.36 26.09 -15.54
C VAL A 243 -1.69 27.25 -16.27
N ASP A 244 -0.72 26.94 -17.11
CA ASP A 244 -0.12 27.89 -18.03
C ASP A 244 -0.86 27.82 -19.38
N PHE A 245 -1.78 28.74 -19.60
CA PHE A 245 -2.56 28.82 -20.84
C PHE A 245 -1.70 29.22 -22.05
N ALA A 246 -0.67 30.04 -21.85
CA ALA A 246 0.21 30.49 -22.93
C ALA A 246 1.17 29.36 -23.35
N GLY A 247 1.82 28.73 -22.38
CA GLY A 247 2.69 27.57 -22.59
C GLY A 247 1.93 26.26 -22.85
N ARG A 248 0.60 26.25 -22.67
CA ARG A 248 -0.28 25.08 -22.84
C ARG A 248 0.14 23.89 -21.96
N THR A 249 0.45 24.15 -20.70
CA THR A 249 0.87 23.11 -19.75
C THR A 249 0.19 23.22 -18.39
N ILE A 250 0.12 22.10 -17.69
CA ILE A 250 -0.19 22.04 -16.26
C ILE A 250 1.06 21.62 -15.49
N TYR A 251 1.48 22.42 -14.52
CA TYR A 251 2.60 22.09 -13.64
C TYR A 251 2.13 21.35 -12.39
N LEU A 252 2.57 20.10 -12.22
CA LEU A 252 2.23 19.27 -11.04
C LEU A 252 3.42 19.19 -10.07
N ASP A 253 3.31 19.90 -8.95
CA ASP A 253 4.41 20.05 -7.99
C ASP A 253 4.64 18.81 -7.11
N ARG A 254 3.57 18.06 -6.75
CA ARG A 254 3.68 16.83 -5.95
C ARG A 254 2.59 15.83 -6.32
N THR A 255 3.01 14.64 -6.75
CA THR A 255 2.10 13.50 -6.90
C THR A 255 2.54 12.41 -5.94
N LYS A 256 1.59 11.65 -5.40
CA LYS A 256 1.78 10.64 -4.33
C LYS A 256 2.94 9.67 -4.56
N ASN A 257 3.44 9.53 -5.79
CA ASN A 257 4.56 8.66 -6.19
C ASN A 257 5.48 9.27 -7.28
N GLY A 258 5.42 10.57 -7.59
CA GLY A 258 6.03 11.08 -8.84
C GLY A 258 6.69 12.44 -8.68
N SER A 259 7.89 12.52 -9.25
CA SER A 259 8.63 13.73 -9.57
C SER A 259 7.74 14.85 -10.10
N LYS A 260 8.15 16.09 -9.86
CA LYS A 260 7.62 17.28 -10.52
C LYS A 260 7.54 17.03 -12.03
N ARG A 261 6.40 17.31 -12.66
CA ARG A 261 6.24 17.18 -14.11
C ARG A 261 5.29 18.23 -14.67
N GLN A 262 5.52 18.56 -15.93
CA GLN A 262 4.59 19.33 -16.74
C GLN A 262 3.76 18.38 -17.60
N VAL A 263 2.45 18.59 -17.61
CA VAL A 263 1.50 17.85 -18.43
C VAL A 263 1.08 18.77 -19.58
N PRO A 264 1.37 18.43 -20.85
CA PRO A 264 0.92 19.22 -21.99
C PRO A 264 -0.61 19.15 -22.11
N LEU A 265 -1.21 20.26 -22.53
CA LEU A 265 -2.63 20.37 -22.82
C LEU A 265 -2.86 20.17 -24.32
N THR A 266 -3.81 19.30 -24.66
CA THR A 266 -4.35 19.25 -26.02
C THR A 266 -5.13 20.54 -26.31
N SER A 267 -5.37 20.83 -27.59
CA SER A 267 -6.20 21.96 -27.99
C SER A 267 -7.61 21.88 -27.40
N VAL A 268 -8.14 20.67 -27.24
CA VAL A 268 -9.43 20.40 -26.60
C VAL A 268 -9.39 20.74 -25.12
N ALA A 269 -8.42 20.19 -24.37
CA ALA A 269 -8.30 20.46 -22.93
C ALA A 269 -8.07 21.94 -22.63
N LEU A 270 -7.24 22.61 -23.44
CA LEU A 270 -6.99 24.04 -23.31
C LEU A 270 -8.27 24.86 -23.49
N ARG A 271 -9.04 24.56 -24.56
CA ARG A 271 -10.32 25.24 -24.82
C ARG A 271 -11.30 25.06 -23.65
N LEU A 272 -11.49 23.82 -23.20
CA LEU A 272 -12.43 23.50 -22.11
C LEU A 272 -12.03 24.18 -20.79
N LEU A 273 -10.73 24.21 -20.47
CA LEU A 273 -10.25 24.93 -19.29
C LEU A 273 -10.47 26.44 -19.40
N SER A 274 -10.28 27.01 -20.59
CA SER A 274 -10.51 28.44 -20.83
C SER A 274 -11.99 28.80 -20.70
N GLU A 275 -12.90 28.00 -21.26
CA GLU A 275 -14.35 28.20 -21.19
C GLU A 275 -14.89 28.04 -19.75
N TYR A 276 -14.29 27.16 -18.96
CA TYR A 276 -14.69 26.92 -17.58
C TYR A 276 -14.08 27.91 -16.58
N ARG A 277 -13.09 28.71 -16.99
CA ARG A 277 -12.37 29.63 -16.12
C ARG A 277 -13.31 30.73 -15.60
N PRO A 278 -13.36 30.99 -14.28
CA PRO A 278 -14.18 32.06 -13.75
C PRO A 278 -13.60 33.44 -14.11
N GLU A 279 -14.48 34.41 -14.39
CA GLU A 279 -14.12 35.82 -14.52
C GLU A 279 -14.69 36.64 -13.34
N PRO A 280 -13.89 37.45 -12.62
CA PRO A 280 -12.43 37.61 -12.76
C PRO A 280 -11.66 36.39 -12.24
N GLU A 281 -10.41 36.24 -12.70
CA GLU A 281 -9.54 35.13 -12.31
C GLU A 281 -9.34 35.10 -10.79
N ARG A 282 -9.88 34.05 -10.15
CA ARG A 282 -9.67 33.81 -8.73
C ARG A 282 -8.47 32.90 -8.53
N ALA A 283 -7.54 33.30 -7.67
CA ALA A 283 -6.60 32.38 -7.07
C ALA A 283 -7.41 31.30 -6.32
N GLY A 284 -7.41 30.07 -6.84
CA GLY A 284 -8.30 29.05 -6.29
C GLY A 284 -8.22 27.72 -7.01
N LEU A 285 -8.99 26.77 -6.49
CA LEU A 285 -9.15 25.44 -7.06
C LEU A 285 -9.94 25.51 -8.36
N VAL A 286 -9.56 24.66 -9.31
CA VAL A 286 -10.33 24.45 -10.54
C VAL A 286 -11.65 23.74 -10.22
N PHE A 287 -11.64 22.79 -9.27
CA PHE A 287 -12.82 21.98 -8.93
C PHE A 287 -13.34 22.23 -7.51
N PRO A 288 -14.66 22.12 -7.28
CA PRO A 288 -15.30 22.53 -6.01
C PRO A 288 -15.26 21.46 -4.91
N TRP A 289 -14.77 20.25 -5.18
CA TRP A 289 -14.87 19.12 -4.23
C TRP A 289 -13.71 19.00 -3.25
N TRP A 290 -12.73 19.87 -3.36
CA TRP A 290 -11.55 19.89 -2.52
C TRP A 290 -11.56 21.09 -1.58
N ASP A 291 -11.23 20.86 -0.32
CA ASP A 291 -11.21 21.88 0.73
C ASP A 291 -9.81 22.47 0.95
N GLY A 292 -8.85 22.14 0.09
CA GLY A 292 -7.45 22.56 0.21
C GLY A 292 -6.65 21.80 1.28
N ARG A 293 -7.28 20.99 2.14
CA ARG A 293 -6.60 20.31 3.24
C ARG A 293 -5.78 19.14 2.73
N GLN A 294 -4.46 19.22 2.76
CA GLN A 294 -3.57 18.17 2.22
C GLN A 294 -3.46 16.89 3.09
N THR A 295 -4.42 16.62 3.97
CA THR A 295 -4.42 15.37 4.74
C THR A 295 -4.71 14.16 3.85
N GLN A 296 -4.16 13.00 4.20
CA GLN A 296 -4.47 11.78 3.45
C GLN A 296 -5.96 11.41 3.54
N LEU A 297 -6.59 11.63 4.70
CA LEU A 297 -7.98 11.29 4.94
C LEU A 297 -8.92 12.15 4.08
N SER A 298 -8.70 13.47 4.01
CA SER A 298 -9.47 14.33 3.10
C SER A 298 -9.31 13.85 1.66
N ARG A 299 -8.07 13.56 1.21
CA ARG A 299 -7.79 13.12 -0.17
C ARG A 299 -8.50 11.80 -0.49
N GLN A 300 -8.49 10.84 0.44
CA GLN A 300 -9.21 9.57 0.32
C GLN A 300 -10.72 9.80 0.24
N ARG A 301 -11.29 10.66 1.09
CA ARG A 301 -12.73 10.97 1.08
C ARG A 301 -13.19 11.54 -0.27
N THR A 302 -12.48 12.54 -0.80
CA THR A 302 -12.83 13.15 -2.11
C THR A 302 -12.65 12.15 -3.24
N THR A 303 -11.57 11.37 -3.25
CA THR A 303 -11.35 10.31 -4.26
C THR A 303 -12.49 9.29 -4.23
N SER A 304 -12.88 8.80 -3.05
CA SER A 304 -13.96 7.82 -2.90
C SER A 304 -15.34 8.39 -3.24
N ARG A 305 -15.58 9.68 -2.99
CA ARG A 305 -16.81 10.38 -3.41
C ARG A 305 -16.90 10.44 -4.92
N LEU A 306 -15.87 10.96 -5.59
CA LEU A 306 -15.85 11.12 -7.05
C LEU A 306 -15.87 9.77 -7.77
N SER A 307 -15.11 8.78 -7.28
CA SER A 307 -15.11 7.43 -7.88
C SER A 307 -16.51 6.80 -7.85
N ARG A 308 -17.26 6.95 -6.75
CA ARG A 308 -18.65 6.47 -6.66
C ARG A 308 -19.61 7.27 -7.54
N GLN A 309 -19.40 8.58 -7.65
CA GLN A 309 -20.21 9.43 -8.51
C GLN A 309 -20.06 9.04 -9.98
N PHE A 310 -18.82 8.83 -10.45
CA PHE A 310 -18.56 8.35 -11.80
C PHE A 310 -19.03 6.92 -12.04
N ALA A 311 -18.91 6.01 -11.07
CA ALA A 311 -19.49 4.67 -11.20
C ALA A 311 -21.00 4.72 -11.46
N ARG A 312 -21.74 5.63 -10.80
CA ARG A 312 -23.17 5.85 -11.07
C ARG A 312 -23.44 6.44 -12.46
N ILE A 313 -22.57 7.34 -12.94
CA ILE A 313 -22.66 7.94 -14.27
C ILE A 313 -22.41 6.87 -15.34
N PHE A 314 -21.40 6.04 -15.18
CA PHE A 314 -21.07 4.96 -16.11
C PHE A 314 -22.15 3.89 -16.14
N ASP A 315 -22.66 3.48 -14.99
CA ASP A 315 -23.83 2.59 -14.91
C ASP A 315 -25.06 3.19 -15.63
N ALA A 316 -25.33 4.49 -15.44
CA ALA A 316 -26.38 5.18 -16.19
C ALA A 316 -26.14 5.27 -17.70
N ALA A 317 -24.88 5.28 -18.15
CA ALA A 317 -24.51 5.28 -19.55
C ALA A 317 -24.50 3.86 -20.16
N GLY A 318 -24.78 2.82 -19.37
CA GLY A 318 -24.75 1.42 -19.82
C GLY A 318 -23.38 0.76 -19.76
N CYS A 319 -22.40 1.38 -19.10
CA CYS A 319 -21.03 0.87 -18.93
C CYS A 319 -20.67 0.66 -17.45
N ALA A 320 -21.52 -0.06 -16.72
CA ALA A 320 -21.40 -0.28 -15.26
C ALA A 320 -20.07 -0.93 -14.82
N ASP A 321 -19.40 -1.64 -15.74
CA ASP A 321 -18.12 -2.24 -15.47
C ASP A 321 -16.97 -1.22 -15.46
N LEU A 322 -17.11 -0.05 -16.13
CA LEU A 322 -16.09 0.99 -16.26
C LEU A 322 -15.79 1.70 -14.93
N ARG A 323 -14.51 2.03 -14.70
CA ARG A 323 -14.03 2.80 -13.53
C ARG A 323 -13.35 4.08 -13.99
N PHE A 324 -13.34 5.10 -13.14
CA PHE A 324 -12.74 6.39 -13.51
C PHE A 324 -11.23 6.27 -13.84
N HIS A 325 -10.53 5.36 -13.17
CA HIS A 325 -9.11 5.09 -13.46
C HIS A 325 -8.89 4.50 -14.86
N ASP A 326 -9.89 3.83 -15.45
CA ASP A 326 -9.81 3.30 -16.81
C ASP A 326 -9.72 4.43 -17.86
N LEU A 327 -10.24 5.63 -17.55
CA LEU A 327 -10.07 6.80 -18.43
C LEU A 327 -8.60 7.19 -18.59
N ARG A 328 -7.78 6.98 -17.55
CA ARG A 328 -6.33 7.18 -17.66
C ARG A 328 -5.70 6.12 -18.57
N HIS A 329 -6.19 4.88 -18.55
CA HIS A 329 -5.74 3.85 -19.49
C HIS A 329 -6.10 4.22 -20.93
N GLU A 330 -7.32 4.69 -21.14
CA GLU A 330 -7.78 5.17 -22.44
C GLU A 330 -6.97 6.38 -22.92
N ALA A 331 -6.72 7.38 -22.07
CA ALA A 331 -5.91 8.55 -22.40
C ALA A 331 -4.48 8.18 -22.84
N ILE A 332 -3.84 7.26 -22.12
CA ILE A 332 -2.48 6.79 -22.48
C ILE A 332 -2.51 6.07 -23.83
N SER A 333 -3.52 5.24 -24.07
CA SER A 333 -3.69 4.56 -25.36
C SER A 333 -3.91 5.58 -26.49
N ARG A 334 -4.73 6.61 -26.28
CA ARG A 334 -4.93 7.72 -27.23
C ARG A 334 -3.65 8.47 -27.54
N LEU A 335 -2.75 8.66 -26.57
CA LEU A 335 -1.45 9.29 -26.85
C LEU A 335 -0.65 8.49 -27.87
N TYR A 336 -0.62 7.15 -27.75
CA TYR A 336 0.03 6.30 -28.76
C TYR A 336 -0.71 6.28 -30.11
N GLU A 337 -2.04 6.25 -30.07
CA GLU A 337 -2.90 6.08 -31.24
C GLU A 337 -3.12 7.39 -32.03
N ARG A 338 -3.01 8.56 -31.39
CA ARG A 338 -3.33 9.87 -31.99
C ARG A 338 -2.15 10.82 -32.10
N THR A 339 -0.97 10.42 -31.62
CA THR A 339 0.26 11.22 -31.74
C THR A 339 1.41 10.39 -32.31
N THR A 340 2.47 11.07 -32.71
CA THR A 340 3.74 10.49 -33.15
C THR A 340 4.81 10.51 -32.05
N LEU A 341 4.39 10.69 -30.78
CA LEU A 341 5.30 10.79 -29.66
C LEU A 341 5.95 9.45 -29.32
N GLU A 342 7.25 9.50 -29.06
CA GLU A 342 8.03 8.36 -28.56
C GLU A 342 7.51 7.87 -27.20
N SER A 343 7.62 6.55 -26.95
CA SER A 343 7.18 5.93 -25.69
C SER A 343 7.83 6.58 -24.47
N THR A 344 9.10 6.99 -24.58
CA THR A 344 9.83 7.70 -23.51
C THR A 344 9.23 9.06 -23.19
N VAL A 345 8.75 9.79 -24.20
CA VAL A 345 8.08 11.09 -24.05
C VAL A 345 6.71 10.90 -23.41
N ILE A 346 5.91 9.95 -23.91
CA ILE A 346 4.61 9.61 -23.32
C ILE A 346 4.78 9.19 -21.85
N ARG A 347 5.77 8.36 -21.55
CA ARG A 347 6.09 7.95 -20.16
C ARG A 347 6.38 9.15 -19.25
N LYS A 348 7.10 10.16 -19.76
CA LYS A 348 7.42 11.41 -19.04
C LYS A 348 6.17 12.25 -18.78
N ILE A 349 5.31 12.42 -19.80
CA ILE A 349 4.02 13.13 -19.70
C ILE A 349 3.14 12.49 -18.62
N VAL A 350 3.00 11.17 -18.69
CA VAL A 350 2.11 10.38 -17.84
C VAL A 350 2.67 10.25 -16.40
N GLY A 351 3.99 10.33 -16.23
CA GLY A 351 4.66 10.25 -14.93
C GLY A 351 4.80 8.82 -14.41
N HIS A 352 5.11 7.86 -15.29
CA HIS A 352 5.42 6.48 -14.91
C HIS A 352 6.93 6.30 -14.69
N MET A 353 7.33 5.90 -13.47
CA MET A 353 8.74 5.78 -13.08
C MET A 353 9.45 4.55 -13.68
N SER A 354 8.71 3.49 -14.01
CA SER A 354 9.28 2.24 -14.55
C SER A 354 8.62 1.88 -15.86
N ALA A 355 9.42 1.41 -16.84
CA ALA A 355 8.92 0.94 -18.13
C ALA A 355 7.88 -0.18 -17.97
N LYS A 356 8.17 -1.19 -17.13
CA LYS A 356 7.24 -2.30 -16.85
C LYS A 356 5.85 -1.85 -16.34
N ALA A 357 5.78 -0.76 -15.57
CA ALA A 357 4.49 -0.22 -15.14
C ALA A 357 3.78 0.54 -16.27
N HIS A 358 4.53 1.11 -17.20
CA HIS A 358 4.02 1.79 -18.38
C HIS A 358 3.54 0.80 -19.46
N ASP A 359 4.23 -0.32 -19.65
CA ASP A 359 3.90 -1.31 -20.68
C ASP A 359 2.50 -1.94 -20.48
N ARG A 360 1.99 -1.95 -19.24
CA ARG A 360 0.61 -2.36 -18.92
C ARG A 360 -0.48 -1.49 -19.56
N TYR A 361 -0.10 -0.31 -20.05
CA TYR A 361 -0.99 0.65 -20.68
C TYR A 361 -0.89 0.60 -22.22
N LEU A 362 -0.02 -0.26 -22.78
CA LEU A 362 0.15 -0.44 -24.22
C LEU A 362 -0.88 -1.42 -24.80
N ASN A 363 -2.17 -1.17 -24.53
CA ASN A 363 -3.26 -1.96 -25.08
C ASN A 363 -3.75 -1.32 -26.40
N LEU A 364 -2.84 -1.26 -27.37
CA LEU A 364 -3.12 -0.68 -28.69
C LEU A 364 -4.16 -1.53 -29.42
N ARG A 365 -5.14 -0.88 -30.05
CA ARG A 365 -6.11 -1.59 -30.90
C ARG A 365 -5.39 -2.07 -32.16
N ALA A 366 -5.47 -3.37 -32.43
CA ALA A 366 -4.88 -3.96 -33.63
C ALA A 366 -5.37 -3.27 -34.91
N SER A 367 -6.65 -2.86 -34.95
CA SER A 367 -7.22 -2.10 -36.07
C SER A 367 -6.50 -0.77 -36.31
N THR A 368 -6.17 -0.03 -35.25
CA THR A 368 -5.46 1.24 -35.34
C THR A 368 -3.99 1.05 -35.67
N VAL A 369 -3.38 -0.04 -35.20
CA VAL A 369 -2.01 -0.41 -35.60
C VAL A 369 -1.98 -0.78 -37.09
N ALA A 370 -3.01 -1.48 -37.59
CA ALA A 370 -3.09 -1.87 -39.00
C ALA A 370 -3.08 -0.68 -39.96
N GLU A 371 -3.71 0.45 -39.60
CA GLU A 371 -3.67 1.70 -40.39
C GLU A 371 -2.26 2.28 -40.54
N ARG A 372 -1.30 1.84 -39.71
CA ARG A 372 0.10 2.29 -39.72
C ARG A 372 1.06 1.23 -40.27
N LEU A 373 0.55 0.04 -40.60
CA LEU A 373 1.34 -0.98 -41.31
C LEU A 373 1.51 -0.53 -42.77
N TRP A 374 2.60 -0.98 -43.38
CA TRP A 374 3.13 -0.50 -44.65
C TRP A 374 2.16 -0.58 -45.84
#